data_AF-A0A7Y4Z3P7-F1
#
_entry.id   AF-A0A7Y4Z3P7-F1
#
_cell.length_a   1.000
_cell.length_b   1.000
_cell.length_c   1.000
_cell.angle_alpha   90.00
_cell.angle_beta   90.00
_cell.angle_gamma   90.00
#
_symmetry.space_group_name_H-M   'P 1'
#
loop_
_entity.id
_entity.type
_entity.pdbx_description
1 polymer ?
#
loop_
_entity_poly.entity_id
_entity_poly.type
_entity_poly.pdbx_seq_one_letter_code
_entity_poly.pdbx_strand_id
1 'polypeptide(L)'
;MSDKADRRIRYIAWAVALIWACWWIFFSLASGIQKGLSLVGVLCYPKYTWGFLVTAIIAWRWWTIGGIALVLEGLFLFIWYPIQYSHFSFSMIISVLSIFALPPLVAGFLFLSNRWRSGKEGTL
;
A
#
# COMPACT_ATOMS: atom_id res chain seq x y z
N MET A 1 5.60 -17.51 -24.25
CA MET A 1 6.45 -16.37 -23.80
C MET A 1 5.91 -15.61 -22.59
N SER A 2 4.76 -16.02 -21.99
CA SER A 2 4.03 -15.25 -20.98
C SER A 2 4.63 -15.30 -19.55
N ASP A 3 5.19 -16.43 -19.14
CA ASP A 3 5.61 -16.68 -17.74
C ASP A 3 6.71 -15.71 -17.21
N LYS A 4 7.64 -15.26 -18.08
CA LYS A 4 8.68 -14.29 -17.68
C LYS A 4 8.12 -12.89 -17.45
N ALA A 5 7.11 -12.48 -18.22
CA ALA A 5 6.48 -11.17 -18.07
C ALA A 5 5.62 -11.12 -16.80
N ASP A 6 4.88 -12.19 -16.51
CA ASP A 6 4.09 -12.31 -15.30
C ASP A 6 4.96 -12.30 -14.05
N ARG A 7 6.11 -13.00 -14.04
CA ARG A 7 7.06 -12.91 -12.90
C ARG A 7 7.60 -11.50 -12.70
N ARG A 8 7.98 -10.79 -13.77
CA ARG A 8 8.47 -9.40 -13.68
C ARG A 8 7.44 -8.46 -13.05
N ILE A 9 6.18 -8.57 -13.47
CA ILE A 9 5.09 -7.76 -12.92
C ILE A 9 4.91 -8.03 -11.41
N ARG A 10 5.05 -9.29 -10.97
CA ARG A 10 4.99 -9.63 -9.53
C ARG A 10 6.12 -8.98 -8.76
N TYR A 11 7.36 -9.08 -9.23
CA TYR A 11 8.50 -8.45 -8.55
C TYR A 11 8.37 -6.94 -8.48
N ILE A 12 7.86 -6.29 -9.52
CA ILE A 12 7.62 -4.83 -9.53
C ILE A 12 6.54 -4.46 -8.51
N ALA A 13 5.39 -5.14 -8.52
CA ALA A 13 4.31 -4.89 -7.56
C ALA A 13 4.79 -5.08 -6.12
N TRP A 14 5.64 -6.09 -5.90
CA TRP A 14 6.20 -6.40 -4.61
C TRP A 14 7.23 -5.36 -4.15
N ALA A 15 8.08 -4.87 -5.06
CA ALA A 15 9.01 -3.78 -4.77
C ALA A 15 8.28 -2.48 -4.43
N VAL A 16 7.21 -2.15 -5.15
CA VAL A 16 6.37 -0.97 -4.86
C VAL A 16 5.73 -1.09 -3.48
N ALA A 17 5.16 -2.25 -3.14
CA ALA A 17 4.57 -2.50 -1.83
C ALA A 17 5.61 -2.38 -0.71
N LEU A 18 6.83 -2.90 -0.91
CA LEU A 18 7.92 -2.79 0.06
C LEU A 18 8.38 -1.35 0.26
N ILE A 19 8.65 -0.63 -0.81
CA ILE A 19 9.12 0.77 -0.73
C ILE A 19 8.10 1.59 0.05
N TRP A 20 6.81 1.36 -0.24
CA TRP A 20 5.73 2.04 0.45
C TRP A 20 5.61 1.64 1.94
N ALA A 21 5.74 0.35 2.27
CA ALA A 21 5.77 -0.10 3.66
C ALA A 21 6.97 0.47 4.43
N CYS A 22 8.16 0.49 3.81
CA CYS A 22 9.37 1.10 4.39
C CYS A 22 9.19 2.60 4.63
N TRP A 23 8.56 3.32 3.70
CA TRP A 23 8.21 4.73 3.88
C TRP A 23 7.32 4.94 5.11
N TRP A 24 6.31 4.09 5.30
CA TRP A 24 5.43 4.14 6.45
C TRP A 24 6.14 3.87 7.78
N ILE A 25 7.06 2.91 7.82
CA ILE A 25 7.91 2.66 9.00
C ILE A 25 8.72 3.91 9.35
N PHE A 26 9.38 4.51 8.34
CA PHE A 26 10.15 5.73 8.52
C PHE A 26 9.28 6.88 9.03
N PHE A 27 8.11 7.08 8.43
CA PHE A 27 7.15 8.12 8.84
C PHE A 27 6.69 7.91 10.29
N SER A 28 6.36 6.68 10.67
CA SER A 28 6.04 6.34 12.06
C SER A 28 7.18 6.68 13.01
N LEU A 29 8.41 6.30 12.66
CA LEU A 29 9.58 6.58 13.48
C LEU A 29 9.80 8.09 13.65
N ALA A 30 9.78 8.85 12.56
CA ALA A 30 9.93 10.31 12.58
C ALA A 30 8.83 11.00 13.38
N SER A 31 7.56 10.57 13.23
CA SER A 31 6.43 11.12 13.96
C SER A 31 6.50 10.85 15.47
N GLY A 32 7.07 9.70 15.84
CA GLY A 32 7.28 9.33 17.24
C GLY A 32 8.38 10.14 17.92
N ILE A 33 9.48 10.40 17.21
CA ILE A 33 10.58 11.26 17.67
C ILE A 33 10.07 12.69 17.91
N GLN A 34 9.27 13.25 16.99
CA GLN A 34 8.71 14.61 17.14
C GLN A 34 7.82 14.75 18.39
N LYS A 35 7.13 13.68 18.80
CA LYS A 35 6.24 13.66 19.97
C LYS A 35 6.95 13.32 21.28
N GLY A 36 8.25 13.06 21.28
CA GLY A 36 9.01 12.66 22.47
C GLY A 36 8.57 11.30 23.06
N LEU A 37 7.92 10.45 22.26
CA LEU A 37 7.47 9.13 22.70
C LEU A 37 8.67 8.18 22.84
N SER A 38 8.64 7.30 23.84
CA SER A 38 9.64 6.22 23.97
C SER A 38 9.61 5.32 22.74
N LEU A 39 10.70 4.60 22.45
CA LEU A 39 10.81 3.68 21.30
C LEU A 39 9.63 2.70 21.19
N VAL A 40 9.14 2.22 22.34
CA VAL A 40 7.94 1.38 22.46
C VAL A 40 6.66 2.17 22.19
N GLY A 41 6.58 3.41 22.69
CA GLY A 41 5.51 4.35 22.38
C GLY A 41 5.41 4.62 20.88
N VAL A 42 6.53 4.85 20.17
CA VAL A 42 6.58 5.06 18.72
C VAL A 42 6.12 3.83 17.94
N LEU A 43 6.51 2.63 18.38
CA LEU A 43 6.07 1.36 17.80
C LEU A 43 4.58 1.10 18.04
N CYS A 44 4.03 1.47 19.19
CA CYS A 44 2.62 1.33 19.53
C CYS A 44 1.74 2.50 19.05
N TYR A 45 2.33 3.62 18.62
CA TYR A 45 1.59 4.82 18.21
C TYR A 45 0.87 4.81 16.86
N PRO A 46 0.94 3.81 15.94
CA PRO A 46 0.25 4.01 14.68
C PRO A 46 -1.12 3.34 14.65
N LYS A 47 -2.16 4.17 14.67
CA LYS A 47 -3.53 3.77 14.27
C LYS A 47 -3.61 3.32 12.78
N TYR A 48 -2.56 3.54 11.99
CA TYR A 48 -2.59 3.33 10.53
C TYR A 48 -1.39 2.51 9.95
N THR A 49 -0.18 2.62 10.50
CA THR A 49 1.05 1.99 9.94
C THR A 49 1.07 0.46 10.02
N TRP A 50 0.53 -0.13 11.08
CA TRP A 50 0.53 -1.59 11.24
C TRP A 50 -0.36 -2.29 10.20
N GLY A 51 -1.46 -1.65 9.79
CA GLY A 51 -2.33 -2.17 8.72
C GLY A 51 -1.54 -2.38 7.42
N PHE A 52 -0.85 -1.32 6.99
CA PHE A 52 -0.07 -1.32 5.74
C PHE A 52 1.12 -2.29 5.73
N LEU A 53 1.76 -2.47 6.88
CA LEU A 53 2.84 -3.44 7.03
C LEU A 53 2.31 -4.89 6.98
N VAL A 54 1.19 -5.13 7.66
CA VAL A 54 0.53 -6.44 7.67
C VAL A 54 0.00 -6.79 6.28
N THR A 55 -0.57 -5.84 5.53
CA THR A 55 -1.04 -6.08 4.16
C THR A 55 0.11 -6.32 3.18
N ALA A 56 1.24 -5.63 3.32
CA ALA A 56 2.45 -5.92 2.54
C ALA A 56 3.01 -7.34 2.82
N ILE A 57 3.00 -7.77 4.09
CA ILE A 57 3.42 -9.12 4.48
C ILE A 57 2.43 -10.18 3.97
N ILE A 58 1.13 -9.91 4.08
CA ILE A 58 0.08 -10.79 3.53
C ILE A 58 0.22 -10.87 2.00
N ALA A 59 0.56 -9.78 1.31
CA ALA A 59 0.81 -9.79 -0.13
C ALA A 59 2.02 -10.65 -0.53
N TRP A 60 3.03 -10.80 0.34
CA TRP A 60 4.12 -11.76 0.12
C TRP A 60 3.59 -13.19 0.06
N ARG A 61 2.80 -13.62 1.06
CA ARG A 61 2.38 -15.03 1.17
C ARG A 61 1.13 -15.35 0.34
N TRP A 62 0.23 -14.40 0.19
CA TRP A 62 -1.09 -14.53 -0.44
C TRP A 62 -1.32 -13.37 -1.42
N TRP A 63 -0.69 -13.45 -2.59
CA TRP A 63 -0.71 -12.47 -3.69
C TRP A 63 -2.09 -11.85 -3.97
N THR A 64 -3.15 -12.66 -3.98
CA THR A 64 -4.52 -12.17 -4.26
C THR A 64 -5.14 -11.47 -3.06
N ILE A 65 -5.00 -12.06 -1.87
CA ILE A 65 -5.56 -11.47 -0.65
C ILE A 65 -4.86 -10.15 -0.35
N GLY A 66 -3.54 -10.11 -0.50
CA GLY A 66 -2.77 -8.88 -0.35
C GLY A 66 -3.07 -7.86 -1.44
N GLY A 67 -3.28 -8.29 -2.70
CA GLY A 67 -3.71 -7.38 -3.76
C GLY A 67 -5.05 -6.71 -3.46
N ILE A 68 -6.05 -7.49 -3.01
CA ILE A 68 -7.36 -6.96 -2.59
C ILE A 68 -7.20 -6.03 -1.38
N ALA A 69 -6.42 -6.45 -0.38
CA ALA A 69 -6.19 -5.65 0.83
C ALA A 69 -5.55 -4.30 0.50
N LEU A 70 -4.54 -4.27 -0.38
CA LEU A 70 -3.90 -3.03 -0.84
C LEU A 70 -4.86 -2.11 -1.60
N VAL A 71 -5.74 -2.65 -2.44
CA VAL A 71 -6.78 -1.85 -3.12
C VAL A 71 -7.77 -1.27 -2.10
N LEU A 72 -8.27 -2.08 -1.18
CA LEU A 72 -9.21 -1.63 -0.14
C LEU A 72 -8.58 -0.55 0.74
N GLU A 73 -7.31 -0.71 1.10
CA GLU A 73 -6.53 0.25 1.86
C GLU A 73 -6.34 1.57 1.12
N GLY A 74 -5.92 1.52 -0.15
CA GLY A 74 -5.80 2.72 -0.97
C GLY A 74 -7.13 3.44 -1.15
N LEU A 75 -8.22 2.70 -1.34
CA LEU A 75 -9.58 3.25 -1.45
C LEU A 75 -10.05 3.86 -0.14
N PHE A 76 -9.77 3.21 1.00
CA PHE A 76 -10.05 3.75 2.32
C PHE A 76 -9.33 5.08 2.53
N LEU A 77 -8.03 5.16 2.22
CA LEU A 77 -7.28 6.42 2.29
C LEU A 77 -7.85 7.49 1.35
N PHE A 78 -8.25 7.09 0.14
CA PHE A 78 -8.83 7.99 -0.86
C PHE A 78 -10.12 8.66 -0.38
N ILE A 79 -10.96 7.93 0.37
CA ILE A 79 -12.24 8.44 0.88
C ILE A 79 -12.09 9.10 2.25
N TRP A 80 -11.35 8.48 3.17
CA TRP A 80 -11.24 8.93 4.55
C TRP A 80 -10.44 10.24 4.67
N TYR A 81 -9.35 10.39 3.91
CA TYR A 81 -8.47 11.55 4.05
C TYR A 81 -9.16 12.89 3.69
N PRO A 82 -9.87 13.03 2.55
CA PRO A 82 -10.62 14.25 2.24
C PRO A 82 -11.71 14.60 3.26
N ILE A 83 -12.37 13.58 3.83
CA ILE A 83 -13.42 13.78 4.84
C ILE A 83 -12.84 14.35 6.12
N GLN A 84 -11.73 13.77 6.61
CA GLN A 84 -11.10 14.17 7.86
C GLN A 84 -10.36 15.52 7.74
N TYR A 85 -9.84 15.82 6.56
CA TYR A 85 -8.96 16.96 6.30
C TYR A 85 -9.52 17.94 5.26
N SER A 86 -10.84 18.09 5.23
CA SER A 86 -11.58 18.98 4.32
C SER A 86 -11.22 20.47 4.45
N HIS A 87 -10.51 20.86 5.50
CA HIS A 87 -10.03 22.22 5.73
C HIS A 87 -8.73 22.56 4.98
N PHE A 88 -8.02 21.58 4.40
CA PHE A 88 -6.84 21.84 3.59
C PHE A 88 -7.20 22.19 2.14
N SER A 89 -6.26 22.85 1.45
CA SER A 89 -6.44 23.17 0.03
C SER A 89 -6.58 21.89 -0.80
N PHE A 90 -7.41 21.97 -1.84
CA PHE A 90 -7.64 20.86 -2.77
C PHE A 90 -6.33 20.29 -3.36
N SER A 91 -5.39 21.18 -3.72
CA SER A 91 -4.07 20.79 -4.24
C SER A 91 -3.26 19.98 -3.22
N MET A 92 -3.32 20.34 -1.93
CA MET A 92 -2.66 19.59 -0.86
C MET A 92 -3.29 18.21 -0.68
N ILE A 93 -4.62 18.12 -0.69
CA ILE A 93 -5.34 16.85 -0.57
C ILE A 93 -4.96 15.91 -1.73
N ILE A 94 -4.95 16.40 -2.98
CA ILE A 94 -4.53 15.59 -4.14
C ILE A 94 -3.07 15.14 -4.01
N SER A 95 -2.17 16.04 -3.57
CA SER A 95 -0.75 15.72 -3.43
C SER A 95 -0.55 14.61 -2.39
N VAL A 96 -1.24 14.71 -1.25
CA VAL A 96 -1.19 13.69 -0.21
C VAL A 96 -1.82 12.39 -0.71
N LEU A 97 -2.99 12.40 -1.34
CA LEU A 97 -3.58 11.19 -1.91
C LEU A 97 -2.67 10.52 -2.94
N SER A 98 -1.93 11.31 -3.73
CA SER A 98 -0.99 10.79 -4.72
C SER A 98 0.21 10.10 -4.08
N ILE A 99 0.64 10.52 -2.89
CA ILE A 99 1.75 9.88 -2.18
C ILE A 99 1.26 8.69 -1.35
N PHE A 100 0.07 8.81 -0.77
CA PHE A 100 -0.43 7.88 0.23
C PHE A 100 -1.32 6.77 -0.35
N ALA A 101 -2.20 7.07 -1.32
CA ALA A 101 -3.18 6.13 -1.85
C ALA A 101 -2.75 5.47 -3.17
N LEU A 102 -2.00 6.18 -4.04
CA LEU A 102 -1.57 5.61 -5.34
C LEU A 102 -0.67 4.37 -5.20
N PRO A 103 0.38 4.35 -4.36
CA PRO A 103 1.27 3.19 -4.31
C PRO A 103 0.57 1.86 -3.98
N PRO A 104 -0.30 1.77 -2.95
CA PRO A 104 -1.01 0.52 -2.67
C PRO A 104 -2.07 0.22 -3.73
N LEU A 105 -2.75 1.22 -4.30
CA LEU A 105 -3.68 1.01 -5.41
C LEU A 105 -2.98 0.41 -6.63
N VAL A 106 -1.85 0.98 -7.04
CA VAL A 106 -1.06 0.49 -8.18
C VAL A 106 -0.53 -0.91 -7.90
N ALA A 107 0.04 -1.17 -6.72
CA ALA A 107 0.52 -2.49 -6.35
C ALA A 107 -0.62 -3.53 -6.34
N GLY A 108 -1.76 -3.20 -5.74
CA GLY A 108 -2.93 -4.05 -5.67
C GLY A 108 -3.53 -4.36 -7.04
N PHE A 109 -3.66 -3.35 -7.91
CA PHE A 109 -4.10 -3.53 -9.28
C PHE A 109 -3.13 -4.41 -10.09
N LEU A 110 -1.82 -4.23 -9.94
CA LEU A 110 -0.82 -5.07 -10.62
C LEU A 110 -0.88 -6.54 -10.17
N PHE A 111 -1.15 -6.81 -8.89
CA PHE A 111 -1.36 -8.18 -8.40
C PHE A 111 -2.63 -8.81 -8.98
N LEU A 112 -3.73 -8.05 -9.05
CA LEU A 112 -5.01 -8.53 -9.58
C LEU A 112 -4.98 -8.73 -11.10
N SER A 113 -4.37 -7.80 -11.85
CA SER A 113 -4.27 -7.89 -13.32
C SER A 113 -3.43 -9.08 -13.76
N ASN A 114 -2.36 -9.40 -13.02
CA ASN A 114 -1.53 -10.57 -13.27
C ASN A 114 -2.32 -11.88 -13.12
N ARG A 115 -3.11 -12.00 -12.04
CA ARG A 115 -4.00 -13.16 -11.84
C ARG A 115 -5.02 -13.31 -12.96
N TRP A 116 -5.62 -12.21 -13.40
CA TRP A 116 -6.61 -12.22 -14.47
C TRP A 116 -6.02 -12.64 -15.82
N ARG A 117 -4.75 -12.31 -16.06
CA ARG A 117 -4.02 -12.72 -17.27
C ARG A 117 -3.67 -14.21 -17.23
N SER A 118 -3.10 -14.71 -16.12
CA SER A 118 -2.76 -16.14 -16.00
C SER A 118 -3.99 -17.06 -16.02
N GLY A 119 -5.18 -16.58 -15.60
CA GLY A 119 -6.43 -17.35 -15.68
C GLY A 119 -6.98 -17.53 -17.11
N LYS A 120 -6.71 -16.59 -18.02
CA LYS A 120 -7.13 -16.68 -19.43
C LYS A 120 -6.24 -17.59 -20.27
N GLU A 121 -4.99 -17.83 -19.85
CA GLU A 121 -4.08 -18.72 -20.57
C GLU A 121 -4.26 -20.20 -20.21
N GLY A 122 -4.99 -20.52 -19.15
CA GLY A 122 -5.30 -21.91 -18.73
C GLY A 122 -6.61 -22.47 -19.25
N THR A 123 -7.30 -21.77 -20.16
CA THR A 123 -8.63 -22.15 -20.71
C THR A 123 -8.63 -22.31 -22.24
N LEU A 124 -7.45 -22.37 -22.88
CA LEU A 124 -7.30 -22.69 -24.30
C LEU A 124 -6.50 -23.98 -24.47
#